data_AF-A0A0Q9XVF4-F1
#
_entry.id   AF-A0A0Q9XVF4-F1
#
_cell.length_a   1.000
_cell.length_b   1.000
_cell.length_c   1.000
_cell.angle_alpha   90.00
_cell.angle_beta   90.00
_cell.angle_gamma   90.00
#
_symmetry.space_group_name_H-M   'P 1'
#
loop_
_entity.id
_entity.type
_entity.pdbx_description
1 polymer ?
#
loop_
_entity_poly.entity_id
_entity_poly.type
_entity_poly.pdbx_seq_one_letter_code
_entity_poly.pdbx_strand_id
1 'polypeptide(L)' 'MLDPNQVSNENRLEILNKFAIMANRDIMNTMQEIEQVDRVEFDIAVLRAFDIEDIYPDIKNSLIYMQKARLSVR' A
#
# COMPACT_ATOMS: atom_id res chain seq x y z
N MET A 1 -16.41 -0.29 -0.43
CA MET A 1 -15.39 0.72 -0.11
C MET A 1 -15.15 0.63 1.39
N LEU A 2 -13.90 0.59 1.85
CA LEU A 2 -13.57 0.48 3.29
C LEU A 2 -14.12 1.69 4.04
N ASP A 3 -14.76 1.50 5.20
CA ASP A 3 -15.37 2.57 6.00
C ASP A 3 -14.33 3.18 6.98
N PRO A 4 -13.88 4.43 6.78
CA PRO A 4 -12.86 5.04 7.64
C PRO A 4 -13.28 5.22 9.10
N ASN A 5 -14.58 5.11 9.42
CA ASN A 5 -15.09 5.19 10.79
C ASN A 5 -14.79 3.93 11.60
N GLN A 6 -14.41 2.82 10.94
CA GLN A 6 -14.02 1.57 11.60
C GLN A 6 -12.57 1.60 12.13
N VAL A 7 -11.77 2.59 11.70
CA VAL A 7 -10.35 2.70 12.07
C VAL A 7 -10.22 3.36 13.43
N SER A 8 -9.57 2.68 14.38
CA SER A 8 -9.28 3.23 15.72
C SER A 8 -8.36 4.45 15.66
N ASN A 9 -8.32 5.22 16.75
CA ASN A 9 -7.43 6.38 16.85
C ASN A 9 -5.95 5.96 16.80
N GLU A 10 -5.62 4.81 17.40
CA GLU A 10 -4.27 4.24 17.39
C GLU A 10 -3.86 3.87 15.96
N ASN A 11 -4.72 3.13 15.25
CA ASN A 11 -4.47 2.74 13.86
C ASN A 11 -4.38 3.96 12.94
N ARG A 12 -5.20 4.98 13.18
CA ARG A 12 -5.13 6.25 12.43
C ARG A 12 -3.78 6.93 12.62
N LEU A 13 -3.28 6.99 13.85
CA LEU A 13 -1.97 7.57 14.13
C LEU A 13 -0.84 6.77 13.48
N GLU A 14 -0.90 5.43 13.52
CA GLU A 14 0.06 4.56 12.85
C GLU A 14 0.09 4.80 11.33
N ILE A 15 -1.09 4.81 10.70
CA ILE A 15 -1.23 5.06 9.25
C ILE A 15 -0.65 6.42 8.87
N LEU A 16 -0.94 7.47 9.65
CA LEU A 16 -0.42 8.82 9.40
C LEU A 16 1.11 8.88 9.54
N ASN A 17 1.68 8.23 10.55
CA ASN A 17 3.12 8.19 10.75
C ASN A 17 3.84 7.48 9.59
N LYS A 18 3.31 6.34 9.13
CA LYS A 18 3.87 5.60 7.99
C LYS A 18 3.69 6.36 6.67
N PHE A 19 2.54 7.00 6.48
CA PHE A 19 2.30 7.85 5.32
C PHE A 19 3.26 9.03 5.26
N ALA A 20 3.58 9.66 6.39
CA ALA A 20 4.50 10.78 6.44
C ALA A 20 5.91 10.41 5.92
N ILE A 21 6.39 9.19 6.17
CA ILE A 21 7.67 8.71 5.62
C ILE A 21 7.59 8.65 4.09
N MET A 22 6.56 8.00 3.57
CA MET A 22 6.35 7.84 2.13
C MET A 22 6.12 9.19 1.42
N ALA A 23 5.44 10.14 2.08
CA ALA A 23 5.15 11.46 1.51
C ALA A 23 6.38 12.38 1.44
N ASN A 24 7.43 12.10 2.21
CA ASN A 24 8.66 12.90 2.26
C ASN A 24 9.78 12.39 1.35
N ARG A 25 9.55 11.33 0.57
CA ARG A 25 10.51 10.83 -0.42
C ARG A 25 10.11 11.19 -1.84
N ASP A 26 11.05 11.01 -2.76
CA ASP A 26 10.80 11.19 -4.18
C ASP A 26 9.79 10.16 -4.71
N ILE A 27 8.90 10.63 -5.59
CA ILE A 27 7.91 9.79 -6.27
C ILE A 27 8.62 8.91 -7.28
N MET A 28 8.46 7.60 -7.16
CA MET A 28 9.06 6.61 -8.06
C MET A 28 8.03 6.07 -9.06
N ASN A 29 8.50 5.31 -10.05
CA ASN A 29 7.56 4.58 -10.91
C ASN A 29 6.93 3.40 -10.15
N THR A 30 5.78 2.92 -10.62
CA THR A 30 4.99 1.87 -9.95
C THR A 30 5.79 0.61 -9.61
N MET A 31 6.71 0.18 -10.49
CA MET A 31 7.52 -1.02 -10.24
C MET A 31 8.58 -0.79 -9.14
N GLN A 32 9.08 0.43 -9.01
CA GLN A 32 9.99 0.81 -7.94
C GLN A 32 9.25 1.00 -6.61
N GLU A 33 8.07 1.64 -6.65
CA GLU A 33 7.20 1.89 -5.49
C GLU A 33 6.83 0.60 -4.75
N ILE A 34 6.39 -0.42 -5.49
CA ILE A 34 5.89 -1.70 -4.95
C ILE A 34 6.99 -2.51 -4.22
N GLU A 35 8.25 -2.18 -4.45
CA GLU A 35 9.39 -2.82 -3.77
C GLU A 35 9.94 -2.00 -2.60
N GLN A 36 9.43 -0.79 -2.34
CA GLN A 36 9.88 0.00 -1.20
C GLN A 36 9.32 -0.54 0.12
N VAL A 37 10.18 -0.63 1.13
CA VAL A 37 9.80 -1.12 2.47
C VAL A 37 8.76 -0.20 3.12
N ASP A 38 8.93 1.12 2.99
CA ASP A 38 7.98 2.09 3.57
C ASP A 38 6.58 1.98 2.94
N ARG A 39 6.52 1.65 1.64
CA ARG A 39 5.27 1.41 0.92
C ARG A 39 4.57 0.15 1.44
N VAL A 40 5.33 -0.94 1.55
CA VAL A 40 4.84 -2.21 2.09
C VAL A 40 4.32 -2.03 3.51
N GLU A 41 5.07 -1.33 4.35
CA GLU A 41 4.67 -1.04 5.72
C GLU A 41 3.40 -0.19 5.81
N PHE A 42 3.28 0.84 4.97
CA PHE A 42 2.09 1.68 4.91
C PHE A 42 0.86 0.86 4.46
N ASP A 43 0.97 0.11 3.37
CA ASP A 43 -0.13 -0.68 2.83
C ASP A 43 -0.58 -1.75 3.85
N ILE A 44 0.36 -2.44 4.52
CA ILE A 44 0.03 -3.40 5.59
C ILE A 44 -0.66 -2.72 6.77
N ALA A 45 -0.21 -1.55 7.22
CA ALA A 45 -0.85 -0.85 8.33
C ALA A 45 -2.30 -0.43 8.00
N VAL A 46 -2.54 0.00 6.76
CA VAL A 46 -3.90 0.29 6.29
C VAL A 46 -4.75 -0.97 6.30
N LEU A 47 -4.28 -2.09 5.73
CA LEU A 47 -5.05 -3.32 5.66
C LEU A 47 -5.30 -3.95 7.03
N ARG A 48 -4.29 -3.91 7.92
CA ARG A 48 -4.41 -4.39 9.30
C ARG A 48 -5.46 -3.61 10.09
N ALA A 49 -5.62 -2.31 9.82
CA ALA A 49 -6.66 -1.51 10.47
C ALA A 49 -8.10 -1.98 10.13
N PHE A 50 -8.24 -2.87 9.15
CA PHE A 50 -9.49 -3.49 8.73
C PHE A 50 -9.47 -5.02 8.88
N ASP A 51 -8.46 -5.60 9.56
CA ASP A 51 -8.28 -7.04 9.75
C ASP A 51 -8.23 -7.84 8.43
N ILE A 52 -7.61 -7.27 7.39
CA ILE A 52 -7.49 -7.87 6.03
C ILE A 52 -6.06 -7.83 5.47
N GLU A 53 -5.02 -7.72 6.31
CA GLU A 53 -3.63 -7.68 5.82
C GLU A 53 -3.20 -8.94 5.05
N ASP A 54 -3.85 -10.07 5.29
CA ASP A 54 -3.55 -11.35 4.63
C ASP A 54 -3.72 -11.28 3.10
N ILE A 55 -4.51 -10.32 2.59
CA ILE A 55 -4.73 -10.15 1.15
C ILE A 55 -3.61 -9.35 0.47
N TYR A 56 -2.68 -8.77 1.23
CA TYR A 56 -1.62 -7.91 0.68
C TYR A 56 -0.78 -8.59 -0.42
N PRO A 57 -0.34 -9.86 -0.29
CA PRO A 57 0.40 -10.53 -1.35
C PRO A 57 -0.38 -10.60 -2.67
N ASP A 58 -1.69 -10.84 -2.60
CA ASP A 58 -2.55 -10.93 -3.77
C ASP A 58 -2.74 -9.58 -4.45
N ILE A 59 -2.90 -8.50 -3.66
CA ILE A 59 -2.91 -7.12 -4.17
C ILE A 59 -1.59 -6.80 -4.86
N LYS A 60 -0.46 -7.03 -4.19
CA LYS A 60 0.88 -6.75 -4.73
C LYS A 60 1.11 -7.49 -6.05
N ASN A 61 0.82 -8.79 -6.07
CA ASN A 61 0.97 -9.61 -7.27
C ASN A 61 0.06 -9.12 -8.41
N SER A 62 -1.20 -8.81 -8.12
CA SER A 62 -2.15 -8.28 -9.10
C SER A 62 -1.66 -6.98 -9.73
N LEU A 63 -1.14 -6.04 -8.94
CA LEU A 63 -0.57 -4.78 -9.43
C LEU A 63 0.63 -5.03 -10.35
N ILE A 64 1.55 -5.94 -9.97
CA ILE A 64 2.70 -6.30 -10.79
C ILE A 64 2.26 -6.92 -12.13
N TYR A 65 1.29 -7.84 -12.10
CA TYR A 65 0.78 -8.48 -13.32
C TYR A 65 0.12 -7.46 -14.24
N MET A 66 -0.72 -6.57 -13.72
CA MET A 66 -1.35 -5.52 -14.50
C MET A 66 -0.32 -4.57 -15.13
N GLN A 67 0.70 -4.18 -14.38
CA GLN A 67 1.76 -3.32 -14.88
C GLN A 67 2.58 -4.01 -15.99
N LYS A 68 2.89 -5.30 -15.83
CA LYS A 68 3.55 -6.10 -16.88
C LYS A 68 2.67 -6.24 -18.13
N ALA A 69 1.38 -6.54 -17.95
CA ALA A 69 0.43 -6.65 -19.06
C ALA A 69 0.36 -5.34 -19.85
N ARG A 70 0.23 -4.20 -19.17
CA ARG A 70 0.22 -2.87 -19.79
C ARG A 70 1.47 -2.59 -20.62
N LEU A 71 2.65 -2.99 -20.14
CA LEU A 71 3.92 -2.81 -20.85
C LEU A 71 4.14 -3.83 -21.99
N SER A 72 3.39 -4.93 -22.00
CA SER A 72 3.55 -6.01 -22.97
C SER A 72 2.75 -5.80 -24.27
N VAL A 73 1.74 -4.92 -24.24
CA VAL A 73 0.98 -4.53 -25.42
C VAL A 73 1.84 -3.59 -26.26
N ARG A 74 2.26 -4.08 -27.43
CA ARG A 74 2.98 -3.33 -28.47
C ARG A 74 2.01 -2.68 -29.44
#